data_AF-A0A533ZJN8-F1
#
_entry.id   AF-A0A533ZJN8-F1
#
_cell.length_a   1.000
_cell.length_b   1.000
_cell.length_c   1.000
_cell.angle_alpha   90.00
_cell.angle_beta   90.00
_cell.angle_gamma   90.00
#
_symmetry.space_group_name_H-M   'P 1'
#
loop_
_entity.id
_entity.type
_entity.pdbx_description
1 polymer ?
#
loop_
_entity_poly.entity_id
_entity_poly.type
_entity_poly.pdbx_seq_one_letter_code
_entity_poly.pdbx_strand_id
1 'polypeptide(L)'
;MPKQAKGGGIHRWPESERPRERLFREGPEALSDAQLLAILLRVGRAEASAVQVAMDLLHHLDGLQGIANRGLGELCGVRGVGLAKAAQLKAALELGKRALTTPLSTGTRIGSSRDLFDYYYPRLRDLRHEVFKIILLDAKHAIIRDATVSEGSLTLSIVHPREVFNLAVRESAAAVIFLHNHPSGDPQPSSEDRALTARLVAAGEVLGIGVLDHLIVGDGRYVSFADRGWLEPDRRATSRPPAETGERIRTAPTRASRPGHARSQDGRGGSKPSTEP
;
A
#
# COMPACT_ATOMS: atom_id res chain seq x y z
N MET A 1 15.34 11.96 -42.81
CA MET A 1 16.05 11.86 -41.51
C MET A 1 16.59 13.25 -41.18
N PRO A 2 15.97 14.04 -40.29
CA PRO A 2 16.56 15.33 -39.90
C PRO A 2 17.83 15.05 -39.09
N LYS A 3 18.93 15.72 -39.47
CA LYS A 3 20.25 15.60 -38.82
C LYS A 3 20.13 16.04 -37.37
N GLN A 4 20.41 15.13 -36.43
CA GLN A 4 20.56 15.48 -35.02
C GLN A 4 21.69 16.51 -34.87
N ALA A 5 21.32 17.76 -34.54
CA ALA A 5 22.26 18.80 -34.21
C ALA A 5 22.97 18.43 -32.90
N LYS A 6 24.23 17.99 -33.00
CA LYS A 6 25.12 17.77 -31.85
C LYS A 6 25.19 19.05 -31.00
N GLY A 7 24.85 18.94 -29.71
CA GLY A 7 25.26 19.89 -28.67
C GLY A 7 24.60 21.28 -28.66
N GLY A 8 23.42 21.46 -29.25
CA GLY A 8 22.70 22.75 -29.23
C GLY A 8 21.49 22.76 -28.29
N GLY A 9 21.26 23.89 -27.60
CA GLY A 9 19.99 24.12 -26.92
C GLY A 9 18.81 24.15 -27.90
N ILE A 10 17.64 23.68 -27.46
CA ILE A 10 16.41 23.54 -28.29
C ILE A 10 16.03 24.85 -28.99
N HIS A 11 16.36 26.01 -28.40
CA HIS A 11 16.12 27.33 -28.99
C HIS A 11 16.80 27.55 -30.36
N ARG A 12 17.76 26.70 -30.74
CA ARG A 12 18.44 26.76 -32.05
C ARG A 12 17.79 25.89 -33.12
N TRP A 13 16.84 25.04 -32.75
CA TRP A 13 16.12 24.20 -33.72
C TRP A 13 15.16 25.06 -34.55
N PRO A 14 14.79 24.62 -35.76
CA PRO A 14 13.66 25.19 -36.47
C PRO A 14 12.45 25.25 -35.53
N GLU A 15 11.72 26.37 -35.53
CA GLU A 15 10.57 26.55 -34.63
C GLU A 15 9.54 25.42 -34.77
N SER A 16 9.40 24.90 -36.00
CA SER A 16 8.55 23.75 -36.31
C SER A 16 8.96 22.44 -35.65
N GLU A 17 10.19 22.31 -35.14
CA GLU A 17 10.71 21.10 -34.49
C GLU A 17 10.82 21.24 -32.96
N ARG A 18 10.65 22.46 -32.44
CA ARG A 18 10.78 22.72 -31.00
C ARG A 18 9.58 22.16 -30.25
N PRO A 19 9.77 21.43 -29.15
CA PRO A 19 8.67 20.76 -28.45
C PRO A 19 7.53 21.68 -28.00
N ARG A 20 7.81 22.87 -27.45
CA ARG A 20 6.72 23.75 -26.95
C ARG A 20 5.88 24.31 -28.09
N GLU A 21 6.54 24.72 -29.17
CA GLU A 21 5.91 25.27 -30.35
C GLU A 21 5.10 24.20 -31.09
N ARG A 22 5.61 22.97 -31.15
CA ARG A 22 4.84 21.82 -31.64
C ARG A 22 3.64 21.50 -30.74
N LEU A 23 3.79 21.56 -29.41
CA LEU A 23 2.67 21.36 -28.48
C LEU A 23 1.53 22.35 -28.77
N PHE A 24 1.85 23.63 -29.00
CA PHE A 24 0.85 24.65 -29.31
C PHE A 24 0.19 24.49 -30.67
N ARG A 25 0.94 24.03 -31.69
CA ARG A 25 0.44 23.91 -33.06
C ARG A 25 -0.28 22.59 -33.34
N GLU A 26 0.25 21.49 -32.83
CA GLU A 26 -0.13 20.12 -33.20
C GLU A 26 -0.80 19.35 -32.05
N GLY A 27 -0.76 19.86 -30.83
CA GLY A 27 -1.27 19.18 -29.63
C GLY A 27 -0.28 18.17 -29.03
N PRO A 28 -0.49 17.75 -27.76
CA PRO A 28 0.39 16.82 -27.06
C PRO A 28 0.52 15.44 -27.72
N GLU A 29 -0.49 15.00 -28.46
CA GLU A 29 -0.59 13.70 -29.12
C GLU A 29 0.40 13.56 -30.30
N ALA A 30 0.85 14.69 -30.85
CA ALA A 30 1.84 14.74 -31.93
C ALA A 30 3.30 14.66 -31.41
N LEU A 31 3.50 14.76 -30.09
CA LEU A 31 4.81 14.75 -29.47
C LEU A 31 5.18 13.34 -29.00
N SER A 32 6.47 13.01 -29.08
CA SER A 32 6.98 11.82 -28.40
C SER A 32 7.07 12.05 -26.89
N ASP A 33 7.12 10.96 -26.12
CA ASP A 33 7.38 11.00 -24.67
C ASP A 33 8.63 11.83 -24.34
N ALA A 34 9.68 11.69 -25.13
CA ALA A 34 10.91 12.47 -24.95
C ALA A 34 10.68 13.98 -25.14
N GLN A 35 9.80 14.38 -26.07
CA GLN A 35 9.46 15.78 -26.29
C GLN A 35 8.57 16.34 -25.18
N LEU A 36 7.59 15.57 -24.71
CA LEU A 36 6.74 15.94 -23.56
C LEU A 36 7.60 16.11 -22.29
N LEU A 37 8.47 15.15 -22.02
CA LEU A 37 9.43 15.24 -20.92
C LEU A 37 10.39 16.42 -21.08
N ALA A 38 10.88 16.73 -22.28
CA ALA A 38 11.76 17.86 -22.52
C ALA A 38 11.09 19.21 -22.19
N ILE A 39 9.79 19.35 -22.43
CA ILE A 39 9.02 20.54 -22.05
C ILE A 39 9.06 20.72 -20.53
N LEU A 40 8.83 19.63 -19.79
CA LEU A 40 8.93 19.61 -18.32
C LEU A 40 10.37 19.91 -17.87
N LEU A 41 11.38 19.21 -18.37
CA LEU A 41 12.77 19.42 -17.96
C LEU A 41 13.30 20.84 -18.21
N ARG A 42 12.67 21.58 -19.14
CA ARG A 42 12.95 22.95 -19.61
C ARG A 42 14.30 23.14 -20.27
N VAL A 43 15.37 22.64 -19.66
CA VAL A 43 16.75 22.84 -20.06
C VAL A 43 17.50 21.50 -20.05
N GLY A 44 18.44 21.36 -20.96
CA GLY A 44 19.32 20.20 -21.04
C GLY A 44 20.49 20.28 -20.07
N ARG A 45 21.65 19.80 -20.52
CA ARG A 45 22.99 19.96 -19.91
C ARG A 45 23.96 20.47 -20.98
N ALA A 46 25.20 20.81 -20.60
CA ALA A 46 26.14 21.51 -21.49
C ALA A 46 26.27 20.85 -22.88
N GLU A 47 26.35 19.52 -22.92
CA GLU A 47 26.54 18.73 -24.14
C GLU A 47 25.25 18.13 -24.75
N ALA A 48 24.08 18.35 -24.14
CA ALA A 48 22.86 17.66 -24.53
C ALA A 48 21.60 18.52 -24.33
N SER A 49 20.70 18.52 -25.33
CA SER A 49 19.42 19.24 -25.25
C SER A 49 18.47 18.61 -24.21
N ALA A 50 17.39 19.30 -23.83
CA ALA A 50 16.40 18.71 -22.91
C ALA A 50 15.73 17.47 -23.51
N VAL A 51 15.60 17.38 -24.84
CA VAL A 51 15.12 16.17 -25.54
C VAL A 51 16.12 15.03 -25.39
N GLN A 52 17.43 15.30 -25.51
CA GLN A 52 18.43 14.26 -25.29
C GLN A 52 18.45 13.78 -23.83
N VAL A 53 18.35 14.69 -22.86
CA VAL A 53 18.24 14.30 -21.43
C VAL A 53 16.98 13.45 -21.20
N ALA A 54 15.85 13.79 -21.83
CA ALA A 54 14.62 13.00 -21.73
C ALA A 54 14.75 11.60 -22.38
N MET A 55 15.42 11.48 -23.53
CA MET A 55 15.72 10.20 -24.16
C MET A 55 16.63 9.34 -23.27
N ASP A 56 17.69 9.92 -22.70
CA ASP A 56 18.59 9.22 -21.78
C ASP A 56 17.81 8.68 -20.56
N LEU A 57 16.89 9.49 -20.03
CA LEU A 57 16.06 9.13 -18.89
C LEU A 57 15.06 8.00 -19.22
N LEU A 58 14.41 8.04 -20.39
CA LEU A 58 13.54 6.96 -20.86
C LEU A 58 14.32 5.66 -21.09
N HIS A 59 15.53 5.74 -21.66
CA HIS A 59 16.39 4.56 -21.85
C HIS A 59 16.87 3.97 -20.53
N HIS A 60 17.32 4.81 -19.59
CA HIS A 60 17.89 4.33 -18.34
C HIS A 60 16.86 3.78 -17.36
N LEU A 61 15.60 4.25 -17.47
CA LEU A 61 14.51 3.88 -16.58
C LEU A 61 13.40 3.11 -17.29
N ASP A 62 13.68 2.43 -18.40
CA ASP A 62 12.73 1.54 -19.08
C ASP A 62 11.37 2.20 -19.43
N GLY A 63 11.42 3.44 -19.92
CA GLY A 63 10.25 4.21 -20.36
C GLY A 63 9.51 4.97 -19.26
N LEU A 64 8.32 5.50 -19.57
CA LEU A 64 7.52 6.32 -18.65
C LEU A 64 7.17 5.60 -17.35
N GLN A 65 6.90 4.30 -17.43
CA GLN A 65 6.55 3.47 -16.29
C GLN A 65 7.70 3.37 -15.28
N GLY A 66 8.94 3.16 -15.71
CA GLY A 66 10.03 3.15 -14.75
C GLY A 66 10.34 4.54 -14.17
N ILE A 67 10.14 5.64 -14.92
CA ILE A 67 10.21 7.00 -14.33
C ILE A 67 9.17 7.16 -13.19
N ALA A 68 7.96 6.64 -13.38
CA ALA A 68 6.90 6.68 -12.38
C ALA A 68 7.26 5.88 -11.11
N ASN A 69 7.90 4.72 -11.29
CA ASN A 69 8.06 3.74 -10.21
C ASN A 69 9.40 3.86 -9.45
N ARG A 70 10.37 4.61 -9.98
CA ARG A 70 11.72 4.77 -9.41
C ARG A 70 11.80 5.93 -8.39
N GLY A 71 12.64 5.81 -7.38
CA GLY A 71 12.81 6.86 -6.36
C GLY A 71 13.52 8.11 -6.87
N LEU A 72 13.47 9.22 -6.12
CA LEU A 72 14.19 10.45 -6.48
C LEU A 72 15.69 10.23 -6.70
N GLY A 73 16.32 9.37 -5.87
CA GLY A 73 17.75 9.05 -6.01
C GLY A 73 18.08 8.37 -7.33
N GLU A 74 17.24 7.42 -7.77
CA GLU A 74 17.41 6.73 -9.05
C GLU A 74 17.21 7.69 -10.23
N LEU A 75 16.22 8.59 -10.16
CA LEU A 75 16.05 9.65 -11.17
C LEU A 75 17.26 10.57 -11.22
N CYS A 76 17.83 10.94 -10.07
CA CYS A 76 19.03 11.77 -9.99
C CYS A 76 20.29 11.08 -10.51
N GLY A 77 20.26 9.75 -10.67
CA GLY A 77 21.34 8.99 -11.29
C GLY A 77 21.52 9.27 -12.78
N VAL A 78 20.50 9.82 -13.45
CA VAL A 78 20.57 10.20 -14.86
C VAL A 78 21.28 11.54 -15.03
N ARG A 79 22.38 11.56 -15.79
CA ARG A 79 23.16 12.78 -16.03
C ARG A 79 22.29 13.91 -16.57
N GLY A 80 22.31 15.07 -15.91
CA GLY A 80 21.49 16.23 -16.29
C GLY A 80 20.12 16.29 -15.63
N VAL A 81 19.81 15.34 -14.74
CA VAL A 81 18.61 15.32 -13.90
C VAL A 81 19.03 15.49 -12.45
N GLY A 82 19.01 16.75 -11.97
CA GLY A 82 19.21 17.03 -10.55
C GLY A 82 17.89 16.96 -9.78
N LEU A 83 17.96 17.16 -8.46
CA LEU A 83 16.82 17.08 -7.55
C LEU A 83 15.61 17.92 -8.01
N ALA A 84 15.85 19.12 -8.54
CA ALA A 84 14.78 20.00 -9.06
C ALA A 84 14.01 19.37 -10.23
N LYS A 85 14.73 18.79 -11.20
CA LYS A 85 14.11 18.13 -12.37
C LYS A 85 13.41 16.83 -11.94
N ALA A 86 14.03 16.05 -11.04
CA ALA A 86 13.42 14.84 -10.50
C ALA A 86 12.11 15.14 -9.74
N ALA A 87 12.11 16.15 -8.87
CA ALA A 87 10.92 16.62 -8.15
C ALA A 87 9.83 17.08 -9.12
N GLN A 88 10.20 17.81 -10.17
CA GLN A 88 9.25 18.26 -11.19
C GLN A 88 8.57 17.10 -11.92
N LEU A 89 9.34 16.07 -12.32
CA LEU A 89 8.77 14.87 -12.94
C LEU A 89 7.83 14.14 -11.99
N LYS A 90 8.22 13.97 -10.72
CA LYS A 90 7.36 13.35 -9.71
C LYS A 90 6.07 14.14 -9.46
N ALA A 91 6.16 15.46 -9.42
CA ALA A 91 4.99 16.32 -9.29
C ALA A 91 4.04 16.18 -10.49
N ALA A 92 4.57 16.18 -11.72
CA ALA A 92 3.76 16.02 -12.93
C ALA A 92 3.02 14.67 -12.95
N LEU A 93 3.73 13.59 -12.60
CA LEU A 93 3.14 12.24 -12.53
C LEU A 93 2.08 12.13 -11.44
N GLU A 94 2.33 12.67 -10.25
CA GLU A 94 1.37 12.71 -9.15
C GLU A 94 0.12 13.52 -9.51
N LEU A 95 0.28 14.66 -10.19
CA LEU A 95 -0.85 15.44 -10.71
C LEU A 95 -1.66 14.65 -11.74
N GLY A 96 -0.99 13.91 -12.63
CA GLY A 96 -1.65 12.99 -13.56
C GLY A 96 -2.46 11.91 -12.84
N LYS A 97 -1.89 11.28 -11.81
CA LYS A 97 -2.58 10.30 -10.95
C LYS A 97 -3.81 10.91 -10.28
N ARG A 98 -3.70 12.13 -9.77
CA ARG A 98 -4.83 12.87 -9.16
C ARG A 98 -5.89 13.26 -10.17
N ALA A 99 -5.50 13.68 -11.37
CA ALA A 99 -6.44 14.07 -12.43
C ALA A 99 -7.26 12.87 -12.93
N LEU A 100 -6.65 11.69 -12.99
CA LEU A 100 -7.33 10.44 -13.37
C LEU A 100 -8.14 9.82 -12.24
N THR A 101 -8.09 10.37 -11.03
CA THR A 101 -8.78 9.80 -9.87
C THR A 101 -9.81 10.78 -9.32
N THR A 102 -11.09 10.46 -9.50
CA THR A 102 -12.18 11.14 -8.79
C THR A 102 -11.94 11.01 -7.29
N PRO A 103 -11.84 12.09 -6.48
CA PRO A 103 -11.61 11.94 -5.04
C PRO A 103 -12.70 11.06 -4.40
N LEU A 104 -12.33 9.98 -3.71
CA LEU A 104 -13.22 9.38 -2.71
C LEU A 104 -13.16 10.33 -1.51
N SER A 105 -13.98 11.38 -1.57
CA SER A 105 -14.23 12.23 -0.42
C SER A 105 -15.01 11.47 0.64
N THR A 106 -14.85 11.87 1.90
CA THR A 106 -15.77 11.44 2.95
C THR A 106 -17.21 11.68 2.50
N GLY A 107 -18.07 10.66 2.60
CA GLY A 107 -19.44 10.70 2.12
C GLY A 107 -19.67 10.12 0.72
N THR A 108 -18.60 9.81 -0.05
CA THR A 108 -18.76 9.13 -1.33
C THR A 108 -19.34 7.73 -1.12
N ARG A 109 -20.43 7.41 -1.83
CA ARG A 109 -21.04 6.09 -1.80
C ARG A 109 -20.43 5.22 -2.88
N ILE A 110 -20.05 4.00 -2.51
CA ILE A 110 -19.53 3.01 -3.43
C ILE A 110 -20.70 2.15 -3.91
N GLY A 111 -20.95 2.14 -5.21
CA GLY A 111 -22.06 1.38 -5.81
C GLY A 111 -21.66 -0.02 -6.24
N SER A 112 -20.39 -0.23 -6.56
CA SER A 112 -19.88 -1.49 -7.10
C SER A 112 -18.40 -1.72 -6.83
N SER A 113 -17.96 -2.97 -6.98
CA SER A 113 -16.54 -3.34 -7.00
C SER A 113 -15.77 -2.62 -8.13
N ARG A 114 -16.45 -2.29 -9.23
CA ARG A 114 -15.87 -1.55 -10.35
C ARG A 114 -15.51 -0.12 -9.96
N ASP A 115 -16.39 0.57 -9.23
CA ASP A 115 -16.14 1.93 -8.76
C ASP A 115 -14.89 2.00 -7.86
N LEU A 116 -14.75 0.99 -6.98
CA LEU A 116 -13.56 0.81 -6.15
C LEU A 116 -12.30 0.60 -6.98
N PHE A 117 -12.35 -0.31 -7.94
CA PHE A 117 -11.22 -0.58 -8.82
C PHE A 117 -10.81 0.67 -9.59
N ASP A 118 -11.74 1.38 -10.22
CA ASP A 118 -11.43 2.58 -11.00
C ASP A 118 -10.80 3.68 -10.15
N TYR A 119 -11.20 3.79 -8.88
CA TYR A 119 -10.57 4.73 -7.96
C TYR A 119 -9.16 4.31 -7.52
N TYR A 120 -8.98 3.04 -7.13
CA TYR A 120 -7.73 2.58 -6.51
C TYR A 120 -6.67 2.16 -7.53
N TYR A 121 -7.06 1.70 -8.72
CA TYR A 121 -6.13 1.20 -9.74
C TYR A 121 -5.02 2.20 -10.10
N PRO A 122 -5.30 3.49 -10.40
CA PRO A 122 -4.24 4.45 -10.73
C PRO A 122 -3.23 4.69 -9.59
N ARG A 123 -3.64 4.46 -8.34
CA ARG A 123 -2.79 4.63 -7.15
C ARG A 123 -1.91 3.40 -6.88
N LEU A 124 -2.33 2.23 -7.34
CA LEU A 124 -1.73 0.95 -6.99
C LEU A 124 -0.95 0.29 -8.12
N ARG A 125 -1.33 0.55 -9.38
CA ARG A 125 -0.76 -0.10 -10.57
C ARG A 125 0.77 0.04 -10.73
N ASP A 126 1.31 1.08 -10.11
CA ASP A 126 2.71 1.50 -10.22
C ASP A 126 3.55 0.98 -9.02
N LEU A 127 2.90 0.37 -8.03
CA LEU A 127 3.57 -0.12 -6.82
C LEU A 127 4.27 -1.45 -7.10
N ARG A 128 5.58 -1.48 -6.84
CA ARG A 128 6.44 -2.66 -7.00
C ARG A 128 6.42 -3.62 -5.80
N HIS A 129 5.66 -3.26 -4.79
CA HIS A 129 5.41 -4.07 -3.60
C HIS A 129 3.90 -4.12 -3.39
N GLU A 130 3.47 -5.08 -2.61
CA GLU A 130 2.06 -5.23 -2.30
C GLU A 130 1.69 -4.29 -1.14
N VAL A 131 0.50 -3.72 -1.24
CA VAL A 131 -0.06 -2.80 -0.26
C VAL A 131 -1.45 -3.29 0.09
N PHE A 132 -1.66 -3.60 1.37
CA PHE A 132 -2.96 -3.96 1.91
C PHE A 132 -3.62 -2.74 2.55
N LYS A 133 -4.84 -2.45 2.13
CA LYS A 133 -5.64 -1.31 2.56
C LYS A 133 -6.96 -1.77 3.18
N ILE A 134 -7.45 -0.92 4.07
CA ILE A 134 -8.80 -0.98 4.63
C ILE A 134 -9.54 0.30 4.25
N ILE A 135 -10.77 0.15 3.80
CA ILE A 135 -11.72 1.25 3.54
C ILE A 135 -12.81 1.15 4.60
N LEU A 136 -13.01 2.23 5.34
CA LEU A 136 -13.95 2.33 6.43
C LEU A 136 -15.24 2.97 5.92
N LEU A 137 -16.37 2.34 6.22
CA LEU A 137 -17.69 2.77 5.76
C LEU A 137 -18.61 3.05 6.94
N ASP A 138 -19.46 4.05 6.77
CA ASP A 138 -20.57 4.33 7.69
C ASP A 138 -21.75 3.38 7.46
N ALA A 139 -22.81 3.51 8.28
CA ALA A 139 -24.01 2.69 8.20
C ALA A 139 -24.81 2.85 6.88
N LYS A 140 -24.49 3.86 6.06
CA LYS A 140 -25.10 4.11 4.74
C LYS A 140 -24.17 3.68 3.59
N HIS A 141 -23.07 2.99 3.91
CA HIS A 141 -21.99 2.58 3.01
C HIS A 141 -21.29 3.77 2.33
N ALA A 142 -21.27 4.92 3.00
CA ALA A 142 -20.46 6.05 2.58
C ALA A 142 -19.06 5.93 3.19
N ILE A 143 -18.04 6.32 2.43
CA ILE A 143 -16.66 6.25 2.90
C ILE A 143 -16.46 7.26 4.03
N ILE A 144 -15.92 6.76 5.14
CA ILE A 144 -15.38 7.57 6.22
C ILE A 144 -13.95 7.95 5.86
N ARG A 145 -13.12 6.92 5.58
CA ARG A 145 -11.67 7.02 5.37
C ARG A 145 -11.11 5.73 4.77
N ASP A 146 -9.99 5.80 4.06
CA ASP A 146 -9.14 4.65 3.79
C ASP A 146 -7.79 4.75 4.53
N ALA A 147 -7.17 3.60 4.78
CA ALA A 147 -5.85 3.52 5.37
C ALA A 147 -5.07 2.32 4.83
N THR A 148 -3.75 2.49 4.74
CA THR A 148 -2.83 1.37 4.55
C THR A 148 -2.64 0.63 5.87
N VAL A 149 -2.79 -0.69 5.85
CA VAL A 149 -2.52 -1.59 6.98
C VAL A 149 -1.12 -2.20 6.88
N SER A 150 -0.68 -2.56 5.67
CA SER A 150 0.61 -3.21 5.43
C SER A 150 1.18 -2.83 4.07
N GLU A 151 2.50 -2.68 3.98
CA GLU A 151 3.26 -2.45 2.73
C GLU A 151 4.49 -3.37 2.72
N GLY A 152 4.75 -4.07 1.61
CA GLY A 152 5.94 -4.90 1.44
C GLY A 152 5.73 -6.14 0.58
N SER A 153 6.72 -7.03 0.56
CA SER A 153 6.53 -8.40 0.07
C SER A 153 5.62 -9.10 1.08
N LEU A 154 4.38 -9.47 0.72
CA LEU A 154 3.53 -10.24 1.62
C LEU A 154 4.22 -11.57 1.92
N THR A 155 4.86 -11.61 3.06
CA THR A 155 4.54 -12.70 3.98
C THR A 155 3.22 -12.29 4.63
N LEU A 156 2.13 -13.00 4.29
CA LEU A 156 0.78 -12.83 4.84
C LEU A 156 0.69 -12.90 6.38
N SER A 157 1.82 -13.14 7.05
CA SER A 157 1.98 -13.09 8.49
C SER A 157 1.81 -11.70 9.11
N ILE A 158 1.83 -10.61 8.34
CA ILE A 158 1.81 -9.23 8.88
C ILE A 158 0.38 -8.69 9.07
N VAL A 159 -0.61 -9.13 8.28
CA VAL A 159 -1.98 -8.60 8.37
C VAL A 159 -2.78 -9.35 9.43
N HIS A 160 -2.77 -8.84 10.66
CA HIS A 160 -3.50 -9.43 11.77
C HIS A 160 -4.87 -8.75 11.99
N PRO A 161 -5.99 -9.49 12.19
CA PRO A 161 -7.32 -8.90 12.39
C PRO A 161 -7.36 -7.81 13.47
N ARG A 162 -6.59 -7.97 14.56
CA ARG A 162 -6.46 -6.95 15.62
C ARG A 162 -6.01 -5.58 15.07
N GLU A 163 -5.00 -5.54 14.22
CA GLU A 163 -4.46 -4.29 13.69
C GLU A 163 -5.46 -3.65 12.71
N VAL A 164 -6.06 -4.49 11.87
CA VAL A 164 -7.06 -4.10 10.86
C VAL A 164 -8.31 -3.49 11.52
N PHE A 165 -8.91 -4.19 12.48
CA PHE A 165 -10.17 -3.78 13.10
C PHE A 165 -10.00 -2.74 14.21
N ASN A 166 -8.81 -2.56 14.81
CA ASN A 166 -8.56 -1.47 15.75
C ASN A 166 -8.90 -0.11 15.12
N LEU A 167 -8.49 0.10 13.86
CA LEU A 167 -8.83 1.32 13.14
C LEU A 167 -10.34 1.44 12.90
N ALA A 168 -10.99 0.36 12.46
CA ALA A 168 -12.44 0.35 12.22
C ALA A 168 -13.26 0.69 13.47
N VAL A 169 -12.88 0.14 14.63
CA VAL A 169 -13.51 0.45 15.92
C VAL A 169 -13.27 1.91 16.31
N ARG A 170 -12.04 2.41 16.20
CA ARG A 170 -11.70 3.80 16.56
C ARG A 170 -12.45 4.84 15.74
N GLU A 171 -12.67 4.55 14.47
CA GLU A 171 -13.36 5.43 13.52
C GLU A 171 -14.87 5.18 13.47
N SER A 172 -15.40 4.32 14.35
CA SER A 172 -16.83 3.95 14.41
C SER A 172 -17.39 3.45 13.06
N ALA A 173 -16.59 2.69 12.33
CA ALA A 173 -16.99 2.11 11.05
C ALA A 173 -18.07 1.05 11.26
N ALA A 174 -19.16 1.14 10.49
CA ALA A 174 -20.22 0.13 10.48
C ALA A 174 -19.84 -1.08 9.61
N ALA A 175 -19.02 -0.83 8.58
CA ALA A 175 -18.55 -1.85 7.66
C ALA A 175 -17.18 -1.50 7.09
N VAL A 176 -16.51 -2.49 6.51
CA VAL A 176 -15.18 -2.35 5.92
C VAL A 176 -15.08 -3.06 4.58
N ILE A 177 -14.20 -2.54 3.72
CA ILE A 177 -13.76 -3.21 2.50
C ILE A 177 -12.24 -3.34 2.55
N PHE A 178 -11.74 -4.53 2.21
CA PHE A 178 -10.32 -4.75 2.07
C PHE A 178 -9.89 -4.62 0.62
N LEU A 179 -8.65 -4.21 0.43
CA LEU A 179 -8.08 -4.12 -0.90
C LEU A 179 -6.58 -4.40 -0.84
N HIS A 180 -6.04 -5.14 -1.79
CA HIS A 180 -4.60 -5.17 -2.02
C HIS A 180 -4.25 -5.29 -3.51
N ASN A 181 -3.02 -4.91 -3.87
CA ASN A 181 -2.51 -5.07 -5.23
C ASN A 181 -1.57 -6.28 -5.33
N HIS A 182 -1.54 -6.92 -6.50
CA HIS A 182 -0.52 -7.88 -6.90
C HIS A 182 0.41 -7.23 -7.93
N PRO A 183 1.69 -6.91 -7.58
CA PRO A 183 2.67 -6.37 -8.52
C PRO A 183 2.94 -7.28 -9.73
N SER A 184 2.62 -8.58 -9.63
CA SER A 184 2.67 -9.52 -10.76
C SER A 184 1.67 -9.18 -11.88
N GLY A 185 0.65 -8.38 -11.58
CA GLY A 185 -0.44 -8.04 -12.50
C GLY A 185 -1.57 -9.07 -12.57
N ASP A 186 -1.44 -10.22 -11.92
CA ASP A 186 -2.50 -11.23 -11.82
C ASP A 186 -3.31 -11.07 -10.54
N PRO A 187 -4.60 -10.66 -10.60
CA PRO A 187 -5.44 -10.47 -9.42
C PRO A 187 -5.99 -11.76 -8.83
N GLN A 188 -5.61 -12.93 -9.35
CA GLN A 188 -6.08 -14.20 -8.81
C GLN A 188 -5.59 -14.40 -7.36
N PRO A 189 -6.48 -14.61 -6.37
CA PRO A 189 -6.07 -14.82 -4.99
C PRO A 189 -5.30 -16.12 -4.80
N SER A 190 -4.24 -16.05 -4.00
CA SER A 190 -3.55 -17.20 -3.43
C SER A 190 -4.42 -17.94 -2.40
N SER A 191 -3.97 -19.10 -1.94
CA SER A 191 -4.57 -19.81 -0.80
C SER A 191 -4.56 -18.96 0.47
N GLU A 192 -3.51 -18.20 0.66
CA GLU A 192 -3.27 -17.36 1.81
C GLU A 192 -4.16 -16.13 1.81
N ASP A 193 -4.41 -15.53 0.64
CA ASP A 193 -5.38 -14.42 0.51
C ASP A 193 -6.78 -14.89 0.92
N ARG A 194 -7.18 -16.09 0.48
CA ARG A 194 -8.46 -16.69 0.86
C ARG A 194 -8.54 -16.95 2.36
N ALA A 195 -7.49 -17.52 2.94
CA ALA A 195 -7.42 -17.80 4.37
C ALA A 195 -7.43 -16.51 5.21
N LEU A 196 -6.71 -15.48 4.79
CA LEU A 196 -6.71 -14.16 5.42
C LEU A 196 -8.11 -13.54 5.36
N THR A 197 -8.74 -13.55 4.18
CA THR A 197 -10.08 -13.00 3.99
C THR A 197 -11.10 -13.68 4.90
N ALA A 198 -11.10 -15.02 4.94
CA ALA A 198 -12.00 -15.78 5.80
C ALA A 198 -11.81 -15.44 7.29
N ARG A 199 -10.56 -15.27 7.75
CA ARG A 199 -10.26 -14.83 9.12
C ARG A 199 -10.76 -13.42 9.40
N LEU A 200 -10.63 -12.51 8.44
CA LEU A 200 -11.09 -11.13 8.60
C LEU A 200 -12.63 -11.04 8.61
N VAL A 201 -13.32 -11.81 7.76
CA VAL A 201 -14.78 -11.94 7.78
C VAL A 201 -15.25 -12.43 9.16
N ALA A 202 -14.70 -13.55 9.64
CA ALA A 202 -15.09 -14.10 10.95
C ALA A 202 -14.82 -13.13 12.10
N ALA A 203 -13.71 -12.38 12.07
CA ALA A 203 -13.43 -11.35 13.07
C ALA A 203 -14.42 -10.18 12.99
N GLY A 204 -14.78 -9.75 11.78
CA GLY A 204 -15.79 -8.71 11.55
C GLY A 204 -17.15 -9.10 12.11
N GLU A 205 -17.58 -10.35 11.91
CA GLU A 205 -18.82 -10.88 12.47
C GLU A 205 -18.85 -10.80 14.00
N VAL A 206 -17.77 -11.22 14.67
CA VAL A 206 -17.65 -11.15 16.13
C VAL A 206 -17.72 -9.71 16.64
N LEU A 207 -17.14 -8.77 15.90
CA LEU A 207 -17.11 -7.35 16.27
C LEU A 207 -18.38 -6.58 15.87
N GLY A 208 -19.27 -7.19 15.07
CA GLY A 208 -20.41 -6.51 14.48
C GLY A 208 -20.02 -5.48 13.40
N ILE A 209 -18.88 -5.66 12.74
CA ILE A 209 -18.37 -4.81 11.66
C ILE A 209 -18.35 -5.65 10.37
N GLY A 210 -19.29 -5.39 9.46
CA GLY A 210 -19.44 -6.18 8.24
C GLY A 210 -18.26 -6.02 7.27
N VAL A 211 -17.75 -7.12 6.74
CA VAL A 211 -16.78 -7.10 5.63
C VAL A 211 -17.55 -7.19 4.33
N LEU A 212 -17.66 -6.08 3.59
CA LEU A 212 -18.51 -6.02 2.39
C LEU A 212 -17.81 -6.54 1.14
N ASP A 213 -16.49 -6.39 1.06
CA ASP A 213 -15.71 -6.91 -0.06
C ASP A 213 -14.22 -7.05 0.31
N HIS A 214 -13.52 -7.84 -0.48
CA HIS A 214 -12.07 -7.85 -0.58
C HIS A 214 -11.67 -7.81 -2.06
N LEU A 215 -11.06 -6.72 -2.50
CA LEU A 215 -10.61 -6.54 -3.87
C LEU A 215 -9.12 -6.84 -4.02
N ILE A 216 -8.77 -7.62 -5.04
CA ILE A 216 -7.39 -7.82 -5.46
C ILE A 216 -7.20 -7.12 -6.80
N VAL A 217 -6.26 -6.18 -6.84
CA VAL A 217 -5.98 -5.31 -7.99
C VAL A 217 -4.74 -5.81 -8.72
N GLY A 218 -4.91 -6.16 -10.00
CA GLY A 218 -3.82 -6.50 -10.91
C GLY A 218 -3.63 -5.41 -11.98
N ASP A 219 -3.03 -5.76 -13.11
CA ASP A 219 -2.80 -4.81 -14.20
C ASP A 219 -4.02 -4.68 -15.11
N GLY A 220 -4.79 -3.61 -14.94
CA GLY A 220 -5.99 -3.31 -15.74
C GLY A 220 -7.19 -4.21 -15.41
N ARG A 221 -7.07 -5.07 -14.40
CA ARG A 221 -8.08 -6.05 -13.99
C ARG A 221 -8.10 -6.23 -12.47
N TYR A 222 -9.20 -6.76 -11.96
CA TYR A 222 -9.36 -7.05 -10.54
C TYR A 222 -10.21 -8.30 -10.27
N VAL A 223 -10.15 -8.80 -9.05
CA VAL A 223 -11.06 -9.81 -8.51
C VAL A 223 -11.71 -9.24 -7.25
N SER A 224 -13.04 -9.34 -7.17
CA SER A 224 -13.82 -9.05 -5.96
C SER A 224 -14.28 -10.36 -5.33
N PHE A 225 -14.09 -10.50 -4.02
CA PHE A 225 -14.59 -11.66 -3.28
C PHE A 225 -16.11 -11.62 -3.18
N ALA A 226 -16.71 -10.43 -3.05
CA ALA A 226 -18.17 -10.26 -3.03
C ALA A 226 -18.80 -10.73 -4.36
N ASP A 227 -18.29 -10.27 -5.49
CA ASP A 227 -18.81 -10.62 -6.82
C ASP A 227 -18.69 -12.12 -7.11
N ARG A 228 -17.70 -12.78 -6.50
CA ARG A 228 -17.46 -14.23 -6.62
C ARG A 228 -18.24 -15.06 -5.60
N GLY A 229 -18.89 -14.45 -4.61
CA GLY A 229 -19.57 -15.14 -3.52
C GLY A 229 -18.60 -15.86 -2.56
N TRP A 230 -17.39 -15.31 -2.35
CA TRP A 230 -16.34 -15.92 -1.52
C TRP A 230 -16.23 -15.33 -0.11
N LEU A 231 -17.15 -14.44 0.28
CA LEU A 231 -17.18 -13.83 1.61
C LEU A 231 -17.93 -14.66 2.66
N GLU A 232 -18.53 -15.79 2.28
CA GLU A 232 -19.24 -16.63 3.26
C GLU A 232 -18.24 -17.23 4.28
N PRO A 233 -18.53 -17.15 5.59
CA PRO A 233 -17.77 -17.87 6.59
C PRO A 233 -17.85 -19.37 6.32
N ASP A 234 -16.74 -20.09 6.52
CA ASP A 234 -16.78 -21.55 6.49
C ASP A 234 -17.65 -22.06 7.65
N ARG A 235 -18.92 -22.33 7.37
CA ARG A 235 -19.90 -22.86 8.33
C ARG A 235 -19.50 -24.23 8.90
N ARG A 236 -18.47 -24.89 8.37
CA ARG A 236 -17.94 -26.16 8.91
C ARG A 236 -17.00 -25.97 10.10
N ALA A 237 -16.40 -24.80 10.26
CA ALA A 237 -15.49 -24.51 11.37
C ALA A 237 -16.24 -24.19 12.67
N THR A 238 -17.43 -23.58 12.57
CA THR A 238 -18.29 -23.22 13.71
C THR A 238 -19.18 -24.37 14.20
N SER A 239 -19.31 -25.45 13.44
CA SER A 239 -20.13 -26.62 13.81
C SER A 239 -19.37 -27.72 14.55
N ARG A 240 -18.07 -27.55 14.80
CA ARG A 240 -17.29 -28.55 15.52
C ARG A 240 -17.30 -28.18 17.02
N PRO A 241 -18.01 -28.93 17.89
CA PRO A 241 -17.97 -28.65 19.32
C PRO A 241 -16.50 -28.72 19.79
N PRO A 242 -16.09 -27.90 20.77
CA PRO A 242 -14.77 -28.04 21.38
C PRO A 242 -14.61 -29.50 21.81
N ALA A 243 -13.51 -30.13 21.41
CA ALA A 243 -13.16 -31.42 22.00
C ALA A 243 -13.08 -31.19 23.52
N GLU A 244 -13.92 -31.90 24.29
CA GLU A 244 -13.85 -31.91 25.74
C GLU A 244 -12.53 -32.54 26.18
N THR A 245 -11.44 -31.78 26.14
CA THR A 245 -10.24 -32.08 26.93
C THR A 245 -10.52 -31.59 28.34
N GLY A 246 -11.19 -32.45 29.10
CA GLY A 246 -11.35 -32.30 30.54
C GLY A 246 -10.00 -32.44 31.26
N GLU A 247 -9.21 -31.38 31.26
CA GLU A 247 -8.09 -31.24 32.19
C GLU A 247 -8.55 -30.33 33.34
N ARG A 248 -8.99 -30.98 34.42
CA ARG A 248 -9.38 -30.31 35.66
C ARG A 248 -8.19 -29.50 36.18
N ILE A 249 -8.32 -28.18 36.17
CA ILE A 249 -7.42 -27.28 36.91
C ILE A 249 -7.51 -27.66 38.39
N ARG A 250 -6.49 -28.34 38.91
CA ARG A 250 -6.37 -28.62 40.35
C ARG A 250 -6.00 -27.31 41.04
N THR A 251 -6.98 -26.65 41.64
CA THR A 251 -6.74 -25.58 42.60
C THR A 251 -6.06 -26.16 43.84
N ALA A 252 -4.85 -25.70 44.14
CA ALA A 252 -4.14 -26.04 45.37
C ALA A 252 -4.91 -25.48 46.59
N PRO A 253 -5.01 -26.21 47.72
CA PRO A 253 -5.79 -25.76 48.86
C PRO A 253 -5.03 -24.69 49.65
N THR A 254 -5.70 -23.54 49.81
CA THR A 254 -5.35 -22.45 50.72
C THR A 254 -5.38 -22.95 52.17
N ARG A 255 -4.23 -22.97 52.86
CA ARG A 255 -4.15 -23.35 54.28
C ARG A 255 -4.07 -22.10 55.17
N ALA A 256 -5.23 -21.67 55.64
CA ALA A 256 -5.42 -20.82 56.83
C ALA A 256 -6.09 -21.73 57.88
N SER A 257 -5.79 -21.80 59.18
CA SER A 257 -4.94 -21.10 60.13
C SER A 257 -4.83 -22.02 61.36
N ARG A 258 -3.84 -21.86 62.25
CA ARG A 258 -4.02 -21.57 63.70
C ARG A 258 -2.75 -21.82 64.55
N PRO A 259 -2.66 -21.17 65.73
CA PRO A 259 -1.41 -20.71 66.33
C PRO A 259 -0.94 -21.57 67.52
N GLY A 260 0.30 -21.38 67.98
CA GLY A 260 0.70 -21.84 69.32
C GLY A 260 2.20 -21.99 69.58
N HIS A 261 2.75 -21.02 70.30
CA HIS A 261 3.74 -21.14 71.39
C HIS A 261 5.12 -21.80 71.18
N ALA A 262 6.14 -20.92 71.20
CA ALA A 262 7.27 -20.84 72.14
C ALA A 262 8.17 -22.06 72.45
N ARG A 263 9.48 -21.87 72.17
CA ARG A 263 10.72 -22.17 72.96
C ARG A 263 11.84 -22.62 72.00
N SER A 264 12.89 -21.82 71.77
CA SER A 264 14.10 -21.54 72.58
C SER A 264 15.26 -22.49 72.25
N GLN A 265 16.47 -21.89 72.12
CA GLN A 265 17.81 -22.52 72.05
C GLN A 265 18.11 -23.20 70.71
N ASP A 266 19.29 -23.14 70.08
CA ASP A 266 20.63 -22.56 70.31
C ASP A 266 21.19 -22.37 68.88
N GLY A 267 21.97 -21.35 68.51
CA GLY A 267 23.34 -21.16 68.93
C GLY A 267 24.32 -21.56 67.80
N ARG A 268 25.17 -20.59 67.40
CA ARG A 268 26.38 -20.72 66.55
C ARG A 268 26.09 -20.95 65.05
N GLY A 269 26.74 -20.30 64.10
CA GLY A 269 27.88 -19.41 64.07
C GLY A 269 28.36 -19.37 62.61
N GLY A 270 29.04 -18.29 62.18
CA GLY A 270 29.74 -18.29 60.89
C GLY A 270 29.56 -17.03 60.04
N SER A 271 30.31 -16.00 60.41
CA SER A 271 30.94 -14.98 59.54
C SER A 271 31.35 -15.57 58.17
N LYS A 272 31.27 -14.90 57.02
CA LYS A 272 31.84 -13.60 56.65
C LYS A 272 31.27 -13.13 55.28
N PRO A 273 31.49 -11.86 54.91
CA PRO A 273 30.88 -11.20 53.76
C PRO A 273 31.81 -11.14 52.54
N SER A 274 31.23 -10.86 51.38
CA SER A 274 31.94 -10.24 50.26
C SER A 274 31.00 -9.28 49.53
N THR A 275 31.39 -8.02 49.60
CA THR A 275 30.88 -6.79 49.01
C THR A 275 31.07 -6.70 47.50
N GLU A 276 30.07 -6.10 46.84
CA GLU A 276 30.12 -5.12 45.73
C GLU A 276 30.70 -5.53 44.36
N PRO A 277 30.37 -4.80 43.26
CA PRO A 277 29.63 -3.52 43.17
C PRO A 277 28.25 -3.57 42.50
#